data_AF-A0A380H221-F1
#
_entry.id   AF-A0A380H221-F1
#
_cell.length_a   1.000
_cell.length_b   1.000
_cell.length_c   1.000
_cell.angle_alpha   90.00
_cell.angle_beta   90.00
_cell.angle_gamma   90.00
#
_symmetry.space_group_name_H-M   'P 1'
#
loop_
_entity.id
_entity.type
_entity.pdbx_description
1 polymer ?
#
loop_
_entity_poly.entity_id
_entity_poly.type
_entity_poly.pdbx_seq_one_letter_code
_entity_poly.pdbx_strand_id
1 'polypeptide(L)'
;MSCSLNSLYSIPYIIRDLAQHYCNDKLIMFGGGGYNIWRVVPRTWSHVYLSLVGEPIQQGYLPLSWVNKWKLYSPTALPKKWEDHLNDYTFISRTHEISKNARVAMQVAG
;
A
#
# COMPACT_ATOMS: atom_id res chain seq x y z
N MET A 1 -15.10 1.68 -7.68
CA MET A 1 -14.71 0.38 -7.10
C MET A 1 -14.23 0.62 -5.67
N SER A 2 -14.92 0.06 -4.67
CA SER A 2 -14.50 0.10 -3.27
C SER A 2 -13.82 -1.23 -2.90
N CYS A 3 -12.54 -1.37 -3.24
CA CYS A 3 -11.75 -2.47 -2.68
C CYS A 3 -11.56 -2.22 -1.18
N SER A 4 -11.95 -3.18 -0.35
CA SER A 4 -11.61 -3.16 1.07
C SER A 4 -10.10 -3.34 1.25
N LEU A 5 -9.51 -2.75 2.32
CA LEU A 5 -8.08 -2.90 2.62
C LEU A 5 -7.68 -4.37 2.84
N ASN A 6 -8.59 -5.21 3.33
CA ASN A 6 -8.36 -6.65 3.43
C ASN A 6 -8.00 -7.28 2.08
N SER A 7 -8.67 -6.86 1.00
CA SER A 7 -8.33 -7.28 -0.36
C SER A 7 -6.95 -6.76 -0.78
N LEU A 8 -6.59 -5.53 -0.42
CA LEU A 8 -5.26 -4.97 -0.70
C LEU A 8 -4.14 -5.72 0.02
N TYR A 9 -4.39 -6.23 1.22
CA TYR A 9 -3.39 -6.99 1.98
C TYR A 9 -3.24 -8.43 1.52
N SER A 10 -4.29 -9.05 0.95
CA SER A 10 -4.24 -10.44 0.48
C SER A 10 -3.65 -10.57 -0.93
N ILE A 11 -3.81 -9.56 -1.80
CA ILE A 11 -3.30 -9.59 -3.18
C ILE A 11 -1.80 -9.95 -3.26
N PRO A 12 -0.87 -9.33 -2.50
CA PRO A 12 0.54 -9.65 -2.61
C PRO A 12 0.85 -11.13 -2.37
N TYR A 13 0.14 -11.76 -1.42
CA TYR A 13 0.32 -13.17 -1.07
C TYR A 13 -0.20 -14.09 -2.17
N ILE A 14 -1.39 -13.79 -2.72
CA ILE A 14 -1.94 -14.54 -3.85
C ILE A 14 -1.01 -14.45 -5.07
N ILE A 15 -0.50 -13.25 -5.38
CA ILE A 15 0.42 -13.05 -6.51
C ILE A 15 1.74 -13.79 -6.29
N ARG A 16 2.24 -13.81 -5.05
CA ARG A 16 3.42 -14.59 -4.70
C ARG A 16 3.20 -16.07 -4.96
N ASP A 17 2.11 -16.64 -4.43
CA ASP A 17 1.77 -18.06 -4.62
C ASP A 17 1.68 -18.42 -6.11
N LEU A 18 1.05 -17.57 -6.92
CA LEU A 18 0.97 -17.74 -8.37
C LEU A 18 2.35 -17.69 -9.04
N ALA A 19 3.24 -16.78 -8.61
CA ALA A 19 4.59 -16.70 -9.14
C ALA A 19 5.43 -17.95 -8.80
N GLN A 20 5.22 -18.56 -7.63
CA GLN A 20 5.88 -19.82 -7.28
C GLN A 20 5.44 -20.95 -8.21
N HIS A 21 4.13 -21.05 -8.46
CA HIS A 21 3.55 -22.11 -9.29
C HIS A 21 3.86 -21.95 -10.78
N TYR A 22 3.86 -20.73 -11.30
CA TYR A 22 3.85 -20.49 -12.76
C TYR A 22 5.05 -19.69 -13.28
N CYS A 23 5.82 -19.04 -12.41
CA CYS A 23 6.90 -18.14 -12.81
C CYS A 23 8.27 -18.52 -12.23
N ASN A 24 8.44 -19.73 -11.69
CA ASN A 24 9.68 -20.18 -11.02
C ASN A 24 10.14 -19.18 -9.94
N ASP A 25 9.21 -18.74 -9.09
CA ASP A 25 9.43 -17.74 -8.04
C ASP A 25 9.88 -16.36 -8.52
N LYS A 26 9.87 -16.09 -9.84
CA LYS A 26 10.22 -14.77 -10.38
C LYS A 26 9.05 -13.82 -10.24
N LEU A 27 9.24 -12.77 -9.44
CA LEU A 27 8.22 -11.78 -9.15
C LEU A 27 8.83 -10.39 -8.96
N ILE A 28 8.19 -9.38 -9.54
CA ILE A 28 8.52 -7.98 -9.34
C ILE A 28 7.23 -7.21 -9.07
N MET A 29 7.17 -6.48 -7.96
CA MET A 29 6.03 -5.65 -7.57
C MET A 29 6.43 -4.17 -7.56
N PHE A 30 5.62 -3.32 -8.20
CA PHE A 30 5.83 -1.88 -8.24
C PHE A 30 4.68 -1.16 -7.53
N GLY A 31 4.98 -0.05 -6.85
CA GLY A 31 3.96 0.83 -6.30
C GLY A 31 3.40 1.81 -7.34
N GLY A 32 2.12 2.15 -7.21
CA GLY A 32 1.50 3.29 -7.90
C GLY A 32 1.34 4.52 -6.99
N GLY A 33 1.03 5.68 -7.58
CA GLY A 33 0.71 6.91 -6.85
C GLY A 33 -0.77 7.02 -6.45
N GLY A 34 -1.09 7.90 -5.49
CA GLY A 34 -2.47 8.28 -5.15
C GLY A 34 -3.05 7.70 -3.84
N TYR A 35 -2.19 7.39 -2.86
CA TYR A 35 -2.60 6.91 -1.54
C TYR A 35 -2.20 7.90 -0.45
N ASN A 36 -2.95 7.91 0.67
CA ASN A 36 -2.53 8.63 1.87
C ASN A 36 -1.24 7.98 2.41
N ILE A 37 -0.13 8.72 2.27
CA ILE A 37 1.24 8.27 2.59
C ILE A 37 1.43 7.86 4.05
N TRP A 38 0.59 8.35 4.97
CA TRP A 38 0.74 8.09 6.40
C TRP A 38 -0.15 6.95 6.90
N ARG A 39 -1.32 6.76 6.28
CA ARG A 39 -2.31 5.78 6.77
C ARG A 39 -2.22 4.41 6.11
N VAL A 40 -1.98 4.39 4.81
CA VAL A 40 -2.13 3.15 4.00
C VAL A 40 -0.79 2.64 3.49
N VAL A 41 0.08 3.57 3.07
CA VAL A 41 1.33 3.22 2.39
C VAL A 41 2.25 2.35 3.24
N PRO A 42 2.54 2.66 4.53
CA PRO A 42 3.48 1.85 5.30
C PRO A 42 3.00 0.41 5.51
N ARG A 43 1.74 0.23 5.91
CA ARG A 43 1.15 -1.11 6.14
C ARG A 43 1.05 -1.93 4.85
N THR A 44 0.59 -1.31 3.76
CA THR A 44 0.43 -2.00 2.47
C THR A 44 1.79 -2.42 1.91
N TRP A 45 2.80 -1.55 1.98
CA TRP A 45 4.16 -1.88 1.54
C TRP A 45 4.83 -2.91 2.46
N SER A 46 4.54 -2.89 3.76
CA SER A 46 4.96 -3.98 4.65
C SER A 46 4.39 -5.31 4.19
N HIS A 47 3.11 -5.41 3.85
CA HIS A 47 2.53 -6.66 3.32
C HIS A 47 3.14 -7.09 1.99
N VAL A 48 3.45 -6.15 1.08
CA VAL A 48 4.21 -6.45 -0.14
C VAL A 48 5.56 -7.08 0.22
N TYR A 49 6.34 -6.42 1.08
CA TYR A 49 7.64 -6.93 1.49
C TYR A 49 7.55 -8.30 2.19
N LEU A 50 6.65 -8.44 3.16
CA LEU A 50 6.41 -9.70 3.89
C LEU A 50 6.05 -10.84 2.94
N SER A 51 5.19 -10.57 1.95
CA SER A 51 4.84 -11.55 0.92
C SER A 51 6.04 -11.98 0.07
N LEU A 52 7.01 -11.11 -0.17
CA LEU A 52 8.22 -11.46 -0.93
C LEU A 52 9.19 -12.33 -0.10
N VAL A 53 9.24 -12.15 1.22
CA VAL A 53 10.25 -12.82 2.06
C VAL A 53 9.83 -14.14 2.69
N GLY A 54 8.56 -14.57 2.60
CA GLY A 54 8.13 -15.80 3.29
C GLY A 54 7.12 -15.59 4.41
N GLU A 55 6.97 -14.36 4.87
CA GLU A 55 6.24 -14.12 6.12
C GLU A 55 4.73 -14.16 5.89
N PRO A 56 3.94 -14.67 6.86
CA PRO A 56 2.49 -14.73 6.75
C PRO A 56 1.85 -13.33 6.87
N ILE A 57 0.54 -13.27 6.58
CA ILE A 57 -0.26 -12.07 6.81
C ILE A 57 -0.23 -11.73 8.30
N GLN A 58 0.29 -10.53 8.61
CA GLN A 58 0.36 -10.01 9.98
C GLN A 58 -1.01 -9.47 10.43
N GLN A 59 -1.32 -9.66 11.71
CA GLN A 59 -2.58 -9.26 12.33
C GLN A 59 -2.33 -8.65 13.71
N GLY A 60 -3.32 -7.92 14.24
CA GLY A 60 -3.24 -7.33 15.57
C GLY A 60 -2.41 -6.04 15.62
N TYR A 61 -1.71 -5.81 16.75
CA TYR A 61 -1.04 -4.53 17.00
C TYR A 61 0.25 -4.37 16.20
N LEU A 62 0.46 -3.15 15.69
CA LEU A 62 1.73 -2.75 15.11
C LEU A 62 2.82 -2.67 16.19
N PRO A 63 4.10 -2.89 15.83
CA PRO A 63 5.21 -2.76 16.76
C PRO A 63 5.22 -1.38 17.42
N LEU A 64 5.18 -1.35 18.75
CA LEU A 64 5.09 -0.10 19.50
C LEU A 64 6.32 0.80 19.28
N SER A 65 7.48 0.20 19.07
CA SER A 65 8.72 0.90 18.69
C SER A 65 8.57 1.67 17.38
N TRP A 66 7.93 1.07 16.38
CA TRP A 66 7.64 1.72 15.10
C TRP A 66 6.64 2.87 15.28
N VAL A 67 5.53 2.61 15.97
CA VAL A 67 4.49 3.63 16.21
C VAL A 67 5.08 4.83 16.95
N ASN A 68 5.85 4.60 18.03
CA ASN A 68 6.47 5.68 18.81
C ASN A 68 7.49 6.48 18.00
N LYS A 69 8.28 5.82 17.16
CA LYS A 69 9.27 6.47 16.29
C LYS A 69 8.61 7.40 15.28
N TRP A 70 7.55 6.95 14.61
CA TRP A 70 6.94 7.68 13.49
C TRP A 70 5.82 8.64 13.90
N LYS A 71 5.24 8.47 15.09
CA LYS A 71 4.17 9.36 15.60
C LYS A 71 4.60 10.83 15.66
N LEU A 72 5.88 11.09 15.91
CA LEU A 72 6.42 12.46 15.97
C LEU A 72 6.50 13.15 14.61
N TYR A 73 6.56 12.38 13.52
CA TYR A 73 6.71 12.89 12.15
C TYR A 73 5.39 12.90 11.38
N SER A 74 4.37 12.20 11.87
CA SER A 74 3.08 12.13 11.18
C SER A 74 2.19 13.30 11.58
N PRO A 75 1.64 14.06 10.61
CA PRO A 75 0.65 15.10 10.89
C PRO A 75 -0.72 14.53 11.31
N THR A 76 -0.88 13.20 11.29
CA THR A 76 -2.12 12.48 11.58
C THR A 76 -1.89 11.34 12.56
N ALA A 77 -2.94 10.90 13.25
CA ALA A 77 -2.84 9.72 14.10
C ALA A 77 -2.45 8.48 13.28
N LEU A 78 -1.36 7.83 13.67
CA LEU A 78 -0.94 6.57 13.06
C LEU A 78 -1.89 5.43 13.47
N PRO A 79 -2.12 4.46 12.57
CA PRO A 79 -2.86 3.25 12.92
C PRO A 79 -2.12 2.49 14.04
N LYS A 80 -2.89 1.83 14.90
CA LYS A 80 -2.35 0.99 15.98
C LYS A 80 -2.32 -0.50 15.62
N LYS A 81 -3.12 -0.90 14.63
CA LYS A 81 -3.29 -2.29 14.20
C LYS A 81 -3.00 -2.45 12.72
N TRP A 82 -2.69 -3.69 12.34
CA TRP A 82 -2.56 -4.10 10.94
C TRP A 82 -3.89 -3.95 10.21
N GLU A 83 -4.99 -4.38 10.83
CA GLU A 83 -6.33 -4.23 10.27
C GLU A 83 -6.85 -2.79 10.38
N ASP A 84 -7.69 -2.38 9.43
CA ASP A 84 -8.44 -1.12 9.50
C ASP A 84 -9.92 -1.40 9.78
N HIS A 85 -10.55 -0.47 10.50
CA HIS A 85 -12.01 -0.38 10.52
C HIS A 85 -12.43 0.54 9.35
N LEU A 86 -13.34 0.06 8.50
CA LEU A 86 -13.76 0.64 7.21
C LEU A 86 -14.14 2.14 7.19
N ASN A 87 -14.29 2.80 8.34
CA ASN A 87 -14.79 4.17 8.46
C ASN A 87 -13.79 5.27 8.07
N ASP A 88 -12.57 4.91 7.67
CA ASP A 88 -11.46 5.83 7.54
C ASP A 88 -11.09 6.22 6.11
N TYR A 89 -11.88 5.77 5.14
CA TYR A 89 -11.66 6.06 3.73
C TYR A 89 -12.17 7.45 3.35
N THR A 90 -11.27 8.43 3.29
CA THR A 90 -11.54 9.67 2.55
C THR A 90 -11.32 9.41 1.05
N PHE A 91 -12.41 9.44 0.29
CA PHE A 91 -12.35 9.40 -1.16
C PHE A 91 -11.61 10.64 -1.68
N ILE A 92 -10.37 10.47 -2.14
CA ILE A 92 -9.64 11.53 -2.84
C ILE A 92 -10.00 11.44 -4.32
N SER A 93 -10.75 12.41 -4.82
CA SER A 93 -11.14 12.51 -6.22
C SER A 93 -9.91 12.73 -7.11
N ARG A 94 -9.52 11.69 -7.87
CA ARG A 94 -8.30 11.65 -8.70
C ARG A 94 -8.39 12.45 -10.00
N THR A 95 -9.54 13.04 -10.31
CA THR A 95 -9.78 13.64 -11.63
C THR A 95 -8.89 14.85 -11.91
N HIS A 96 -8.49 15.60 -10.88
CA HIS A 96 -7.69 16.83 -11.06
C HIS A 96 -6.20 16.55 -11.38
N GLU A 97 -5.57 15.57 -10.72
CA GLU A 97 -4.13 15.29 -10.86
C GLU A 97 -3.72 14.72 -12.23
N ILE A 98 -4.53 13.82 -12.81
CA ILE A 98 -4.20 13.14 -14.07
C ILE A 98 -4.10 14.14 -15.24
N SER A 99 -4.91 15.20 -15.22
CA SER A 99 -4.92 16.25 -16.23
C SER A 99 -3.60 17.02 -16.34
N LYS A 100 -2.89 17.17 -15.22
CA LYS A 100 -1.65 17.96 -15.14
C LYS A 100 -0.45 17.15 -15.65
N ASN A 101 -0.36 15.87 -15.28
CA ASN A 101 0.75 15.01 -15.68
C ASN A 101 0.71 14.66 -17.18
N ALA A 102 -0.47 14.55 -17.79
CA ALA A 102 -0.60 14.33 -19.22
C ALA A 102 -0.04 15.50 -20.06
N ARG A 103 -0.23 16.75 -19.60
CA ARG A 103 0.32 17.94 -20.28
C ARG A 103 1.84 17.99 -20.25
N VAL A 104 2.46 17.61 -19.13
CA VAL A 104 3.92 17.57 -18.98
C VAL A 104 4.52 16.46 -19.85
N ALA A 105 3.89 15.28 -19.91
CA ALA A 105 4.34 14.19 -20.76
C ALA A 105 4.32 14.54 -22.26
N MET A 106 3.36 15.36 -22.72
CA MET A 106 3.34 15.85 -24.10
C MET A 106 4.40 16.92 -24.41
N GLN A 107 4.90 17.65 -23.41
CA GLN A 107 5.93 18.68 -23.60
C GLN A 107 7.36 18.12 -23.64
N VAL A 108 7.59 16.91 -23.12
CA VAL A 108 8.91 16.24 -23.13
C VAL A 108 9.09 15.36 -24.37
N ALA A 109 8.02 15.10 -25.11
CA ALA A 109 8.01 14.28 -26.32
C ALA A 109 8.12 15.08 -27.64
N GLY A 110 8.46 16.37 -27.58
CA GLY A 110 8.74 17.24 -28.73
C GLY A 110 10.14 17.83 -28.64
#